data_AF-A0A1J0RCZ7-F1
#
_entry.id   AF-A0A1J0RCZ7-F1
#
_cell.length_a   1.000
_cell.length_b   1.000
_cell.length_c   1.000
_cell.angle_alpha   90.00
_cell.angle_beta   90.00
_cell.angle_gamma   90.00
#
_symmetry.space_group_name_H-M   'P 1'
#
loop_
_entity.id
_entity.type
_entity.pdbx_description
1 polymer ?
#
loop_
_entity_poly.entity_id
_entity_poly.type
_entity_poly.pdbx_seq_one_letter_code
_entity_poly.pdbx_strand_id
1 'polypeptide(L)'
;MAGASASATHGCLGTDETGSNPVKGNTGLASLKANCGILKAGLTRTTATDPAFTKNGFTSDKQGGAVAPTATPGTTGECSFTETSNAFHGLNPAGGQALNQDFKMAAGFFKTSATGLTMQATNNLKTPDRKPTRLLAAFQAHITTNRARDELQQTDLNKIKLTEVFKQAMRQIVLKAETATTFESPDQFSENSKAKIDNEEIPKGISGDENNPKPLGTISDIAQLYRIFFHYKDFNTKALESKISELEKN
;
A
#
# COMPACT_ATOMS: atom_id res chain seq x y z
N MET A 1 -6.38 -7.95 20.40
CA MET A 1 -7.68 -8.36 20.98
C MET A 1 -7.38 -9.10 22.26
N ALA A 2 -7.85 -8.59 23.41
CA ALA A 2 -7.82 -9.37 24.64
C ALA A 2 -8.58 -10.67 24.40
N GLY A 3 -8.02 -11.81 24.79
CA GLY A 3 -8.68 -13.09 24.62
C GLY A 3 -10.03 -13.03 25.31
N ALA A 4 -11.12 -13.14 24.54
CA ALA A 4 -12.42 -13.39 25.13
C ALA A 4 -12.31 -14.74 25.82
N SER A 5 -12.39 -14.77 27.15
CA SER A 5 -12.46 -16.02 27.90
C SER A 5 -13.75 -16.72 27.52
N ALA A 6 -13.64 -17.79 26.74
CA ALA A 6 -14.75 -18.68 26.42
C ALA A 6 -14.72 -19.88 27.37
N SER A 7 -15.88 -20.28 27.90
CA SER A 7 -16.03 -21.52 28.64
C SER A 7 -16.46 -22.65 27.70
N ALA A 8 -16.77 -23.84 28.23
CA ALA A 8 -17.34 -24.92 27.43
C ALA A 8 -18.69 -24.55 26.82
N THR A 9 -19.43 -23.62 27.43
CA THR A 9 -20.80 -23.27 27.06
C THR A 9 -21.02 -21.78 26.77
N HIS A 10 -20.07 -20.89 27.08
CA HIS A 10 -20.25 -19.44 26.88
C HIS A 10 -19.11 -18.87 26.04
N GLY A 11 -19.43 -17.97 25.11
CA GLY A 11 -18.42 -17.32 24.28
C GLY A 11 -19.03 -16.43 23.21
N CYS A 12 -18.32 -15.35 22.88
CA CYS A 12 -18.79 -14.33 21.94
C CYS A 12 -18.35 -14.53 20.48
N LEU A 13 -17.61 -15.61 20.22
CA LEU A 13 -17.20 -16.01 18.88
C LEU A 13 -17.68 -17.44 18.68
N GLY A 14 -18.47 -17.68 17.64
CA GLY A 14 -18.95 -19.00 17.25
C GLY A 14 -18.02 -19.68 16.23
N THR A 15 -17.99 -21.00 16.20
CA THR A 15 -17.32 -21.76 15.12
C THR A 15 -18.06 -21.68 13.79
N ASP A 16 -19.33 -21.25 13.82
CA ASP A 16 -20.24 -21.09 12.69
C ASP A 16 -21.16 -19.87 12.88
N GLU A 17 -22.04 -19.63 11.91
CA GLU A 17 -23.00 -18.51 11.93
C GLU A 17 -24.17 -18.70 12.90
N THR A 18 -24.31 -19.88 13.51
CA THR A 18 -25.41 -20.17 14.45
C THR A 18 -25.07 -19.74 15.88
N GLY A 19 -23.79 -19.57 16.19
CA GLY A 19 -23.32 -19.22 17.52
C GLY A 19 -23.35 -20.38 18.52
N SER A 20 -23.76 -21.59 18.11
CA SER A 20 -24.01 -22.73 19.00
C SER A 20 -22.75 -23.30 19.67
N ASN A 21 -21.56 -23.05 19.11
CA ASN A 21 -20.30 -23.61 19.58
C ASN A 21 -19.27 -22.49 19.78
N PRO A 22 -18.84 -22.18 21.01
CA PRO A 22 -17.89 -21.10 21.25
C PRO A 22 -16.47 -21.46 20.81
N VAL A 23 -15.78 -20.50 20.20
CA VAL A 23 -14.35 -20.61 19.83
C VAL A 23 -13.49 -20.53 21.09
N LYS A 24 -12.64 -21.54 21.29
CA LYS A 24 -11.78 -21.68 22.48
C LYS A 24 -10.43 -21.01 22.28
N GLY A 25 -10.36 -19.73 22.62
CA GLY A 25 -9.12 -18.95 22.64
C GLY A 25 -8.48 -18.75 21.26
N ASN A 26 -7.26 -18.20 21.26
CA ASN A 26 -6.57 -17.81 20.03
C ASN A 26 -6.18 -19.02 19.16
N THR A 27 -5.83 -20.16 19.76
CA THR A 27 -5.47 -21.37 19.01
C THR A 27 -6.68 -21.90 18.24
N GLY A 28 -7.86 -21.97 18.89
CA GLY A 28 -9.09 -22.37 18.21
C GLY A 28 -9.48 -21.40 17.09
N LEU A 29 -9.30 -20.09 17.32
CA LEU A 29 -9.56 -19.07 16.30
C LEU A 29 -8.62 -19.22 15.09
N ALA A 30 -7.32 -19.42 15.33
CA ALA A 30 -6.34 -19.62 14.26
C ALA A 30 -6.60 -20.91 13.46
N SER A 31 -7.07 -21.98 14.11
CA SER A 31 -7.49 -23.22 13.42
C SER A 31 -8.69 -23.02 12.50
N LEU A 32 -9.62 -22.12 12.86
CA LEU A 32 -10.80 -21.82 12.03
C LEU A 32 -10.49 -20.83 10.90
N LYS A 33 -9.66 -19.82 11.20
CA LYS A 33 -9.24 -18.77 10.28
C LYS A 33 -7.75 -18.51 10.51
N ALA A 34 -6.90 -19.09 9.68
CA ALA A 34 -5.43 -19.03 9.80
C ALA A 34 -4.87 -17.61 9.93
N ASN A 35 -5.57 -16.61 9.36
CA ASN A 35 -5.16 -15.20 9.40
C ASN A 35 -5.78 -14.39 10.55
N CYS A 36 -6.66 -14.98 11.36
CA CYS A 36 -7.24 -14.35 12.55
C CYS A 36 -6.40 -14.68 13.79
N GLY A 37 -5.24 -14.03 13.90
CA GLY A 37 -4.34 -14.19 15.02
C GLY A 37 -3.70 -12.86 15.45
N ILE A 38 -3.00 -12.87 16.58
CA ILE A 38 -2.14 -11.74 16.96
C ILE A 38 -0.92 -11.77 16.05
N LEU A 39 -0.73 -10.72 15.26
CA LEU A 39 0.45 -10.57 14.42
C LEU A 39 1.70 -10.52 15.31
N LYS A 40 2.52 -11.57 15.27
CA LYS A 40 3.79 -11.67 16.01
C LYS A 40 5.02 -11.52 15.12
N ALA A 41 4.84 -11.59 13.79
CA ALA A 41 5.93 -11.43 12.85
C ALA A 41 6.38 -9.96 12.78
N GLY A 42 7.69 -9.75 12.66
CA GLY A 42 8.23 -8.43 12.33
C GLY A 42 7.74 -7.95 10.97
N LEU A 43 7.79 -6.63 10.75
CA LEU A 43 7.40 -6.04 9.47
C LEU A 43 8.43 -6.41 8.39
N THR A 44 8.00 -7.17 7.40
CA THR A 44 8.76 -7.41 6.17
C THR A 44 8.14 -6.64 5.01
N ARG A 45 8.97 -6.15 4.09
CA ARG A 45 8.47 -5.45 2.90
C ARG A 45 7.88 -6.49 1.95
N THR A 46 6.56 -6.52 1.85
CA THR A 46 5.83 -7.37 0.90
C THR A 46 4.82 -6.56 0.12
N THR A 47 4.49 -7.02 -1.09
CA THR A 47 3.37 -6.47 -1.84
C THR A 47 2.10 -7.12 -1.30
N ALA A 48 1.50 -6.50 -0.27
CA ALA A 48 0.22 -6.95 0.23
C ALA A 48 -0.89 -6.53 -0.75
N THR A 49 -1.52 -7.51 -1.40
CA THR A 49 -2.84 -7.36 -2.02
C THR A 49 -3.84 -8.11 -1.17
N ASP A 50 -4.61 -7.37 -0.37
CA ASP A 50 -5.76 -7.94 0.31
C ASP A 50 -7.01 -7.67 -0.55
N PRO A 51 -7.62 -8.69 -1.17
CA PRO A 51 -8.81 -8.51 -1.98
C PRO A 51 -10.00 -7.96 -1.18
N ALA A 52 -9.96 -8.07 0.15
CA ALA A 52 -10.98 -7.48 1.01
C ALA A 52 -10.92 -5.94 1.02
N PHE A 53 -9.75 -5.35 0.75
CA PHE A 53 -9.59 -3.90 0.61
C PHE A 53 -9.74 -3.48 -0.85
N THR A 54 -10.85 -2.81 -1.14
CA THR A 54 -11.15 -2.31 -2.48
C THR A 54 -10.96 -0.80 -2.56
N LYS A 55 -11.02 -0.25 -3.77
CA LYS A 55 -11.05 1.20 -4.00
C LYS A 55 -12.25 1.94 -3.36
N ASN A 56 -13.25 1.21 -2.88
CA ASN A 56 -14.47 1.78 -2.32
C ASN A 56 -14.58 1.58 -0.80
N GLY A 57 -13.94 0.55 -0.24
CA GLY A 57 -14.07 0.17 1.17
C GLY A 57 -13.64 -1.27 1.39
N PHE A 58 -14.16 -1.89 2.45
CA PHE A 58 -13.87 -3.27 2.85
C PHE A 58 -15.02 -4.18 2.44
N THR A 59 -14.73 -5.26 1.71
CA THR A 59 -15.72 -6.31 1.43
C THR A 59 -15.70 -7.33 2.56
N SER A 60 -16.87 -7.59 3.13
CA SER A 60 -17.15 -8.69 4.03
C SER A 60 -18.23 -9.59 3.42
N ASP A 61 -18.23 -10.85 3.83
CA ASP A 61 -19.25 -11.86 3.50
C ASP A 61 -20.65 -11.47 3.99
N LYS A 62 -20.73 -10.73 5.10
CA LYS A 62 -21.96 -10.07 5.58
C LYS A 62 -21.94 -8.59 5.24
N GLN A 63 -23.09 -7.98 5.01
CA GLN A 63 -23.20 -6.53 4.76
C GLN A 63 -23.60 -5.76 6.03
N GLY A 64 -23.50 -4.43 5.97
CA GLY A 64 -23.93 -3.57 7.07
C GLY A 64 -25.40 -3.80 7.43
N GLY A 65 -25.69 -3.77 8.73
CA GLY A 65 -27.01 -4.08 9.27
C GLY A 65 -27.23 -5.56 9.59
N ALA A 66 -26.28 -6.45 9.25
CA ALA A 66 -26.30 -7.82 9.74
C ALA A 66 -26.28 -7.82 11.28
N VAL A 67 -27.25 -8.53 11.87
CA VAL A 67 -27.39 -8.71 13.31
C VAL A 67 -26.66 -10.00 13.69
N ALA A 68 -25.83 -9.94 14.72
CA ALA A 68 -25.20 -11.13 15.27
C ALA A 68 -26.28 -12.06 15.83
N PRO A 69 -26.14 -13.39 15.66
CA PRO A 69 -27.04 -14.34 16.28
C PRO A 69 -27.03 -14.14 17.81
N THR A 70 -28.21 -14.02 18.40
CA THR A 70 -28.39 -14.04 19.84
C THR A 70 -28.66 -15.48 20.26
N ALA A 71 -27.79 -16.06 21.06
CA ALA A 71 -28.13 -17.28 21.80
C ALA A 71 -29.11 -16.93 22.92
N THR A 72 -30.03 -17.84 23.22
CA THR A 72 -30.96 -17.66 24.34
C THR A 72 -30.18 -17.57 25.66
N PRO A 73 -30.52 -16.64 26.58
CA PRO A 73 -29.88 -16.58 27.89
C PRO A 73 -29.91 -17.94 28.60
N GLY A 74 -28.79 -18.35 29.19
CA GLY A 74 -28.60 -19.65 29.84
C GLY A 74 -28.32 -20.82 28.89
N THR A 75 -28.12 -20.58 27.59
CA THR A 75 -27.83 -21.63 26.60
C THR A 75 -26.39 -21.57 26.07
N THR A 76 -25.95 -22.68 25.46
CA THR A 76 -24.62 -22.77 24.84
C THR A 76 -24.46 -21.70 23.76
N GLY A 77 -23.39 -20.91 23.84
CA GLY A 77 -23.10 -19.81 22.90
C GLY A 77 -23.57 -18.45 23.38
N GLU A 78 -24.08 -18.34 24.62
CA GLU A 78 -24.45 -17.05 25.20
C GLU A 78 -23.27 -16.07 25.21
N CYS A 79 -23.57 -14.84 24.77
CA CYS A 79 -22.66 -13.71 24.78
C CYS A 79 -23.38 -12.45 25.23
N SER A 80 -22.97 -11.90 26.38
CA SER A 80 -23.57 -10.70 26.96
C SER A 80 -23.43 -9.43 26.09
N PHE A 81 -22.67 -9.50 24.99
CA PHE A 81 -22.43 -8.40 24.04
C PHE A 81 -23.28 -8.47 22.77
N THR A 82 -23.97 -9.59 22.47
CA THR A 82 -24.77 -9.72 21.24
C THR A 82 -26.21 -9.21 21.39
N GLU A 83 -26.63 -8.93 22.62
CA GLU A 83 -27.99 -8.50 22.94
C GLU A 83 -28.34 -7.06 22.55
N THR A 84 -29.63 -6.74 22.66
CA THR A 84 -30.20 -5.44 22.30
C THR A 84 -29.73 -4.34 23.24
N SER A 85 -29.78 -3.09 22.77
CA SER A 85 -29.44 -1.92 23.59
C SER A 85 -30.34 -1.73 24.81
N ASN A 86 -31.55 -2.32 24.82
CA ASN A 86 -32.52 -2.17 25.91
C ASN A 86 -32.35 -3.19 27.03
N ALA A 87 -31.58 -4.27 26.79
CA ALA A 87 -31.34 -5.35 27.74
C ALA A 87 -29.86 -5.75 27.73
N PHE A 88 -28.94 -4.78 27.67
CA PHE A 88 -27.53 -5.09 27.49
C PHE A 88 -26.91 -5.70 28.76
N HIS A 89 -26.61 -7.00 28.69
CA HIS A 89 -26.07 -7.77 29.82
C HIS A 89 -24.55 -7.57 30.05
N GLY A 90 -23.84 -6.91 29.12
CA GLY A 90 -22.42 -6.60 29.32
C GLY A 90 -22.11 -5.65 30.48
N LEU A 91 -23.10 -4.86 30.94
CA LEU A 91 -22.99 -4.00 32.12
C LEU A 91 -23.70 -4.58 33.36
N ASN A 92 -24.84 -5.23 33.17
CA ASN A 92 -25.60 -5.90 34.22
C ASN A 92 -25.91 -7.35 33.80
N PRO A 93 -25.04 -8.31 34.11
CA PRO A 93 -25.18 -9.70 33.65
C PRO A 93 -26.42 -10.43 34.18
N ALA A 94 -26.98 -10.02 35.32
CA ALA A 94 -28.07 -10.73 35.97
C ALA A 94 -29.47 -10.22 35.59
N GLY A 95 -29.58 -8.96 35.12
CA GLY A 95 -30.88 -8.34 34.85
C GLY A 95 -30.95 -7.48 33.60
N GLY A 96 -29.85 -7.37 32.86
CA GLY A 96 -29.74 -6.47 31.71
C GLY A 96 -29.80 -5.00 32.13
N GLN A 97 -29.33 -4.12 31.25
CA GLN A 97 -29.49 -2.69 31.45
C GLN A 97 -29.70 -1.99 30.10
N ALA A 98 -30.65 -1.05 30.06
CA ALA A 98 -30.82 -0.18 28.92
C ALA A 98 -29.62 0.77 28.80
N LEU A 99 -29.01 0.81 27.62
CA LEU A 99 -27.94 1.73 27.28
C LEU A 99 -28.54 3.07 26.85
N ASN A 100 -28.00 4.16 27.38
CA ASN A 100 -28.34 5.52 26.95
C ASN A 100 -27.67 5.91 25.60
N GLN A 101 -26.77 5.07 25.09
CA GLN A 101 -26.06 5.26 23.82
C GLN A 101 -25.59 3.91 23.26
N ASP A 102 -25.45 3.81 21.94
CA ASP A 102 -24.93 2.60 21.29
C ASP A 102 -23.53 2.25 21.84
N PHE A 103 -23.38 1.05 22.40
CA PHE A 103 -22.08 0.48 22.74
C PHE A 103 -21.37 0.06 21.45
N LYS A 104 -20.11 0.48 21.28
CA LYS A 104 -19.33 0.30 20.05
C LYS A 104 -18.08 -0.51 20.32
N MET A 105 -17.83 -1.52 19.48
CA MET A 105 -16.68 -2.42 19.57
C MET A 105 -15.84 -2.38 18.29
N ALA A 106 -14.60 -2.89 18.38
CA ALA A 106 -13.67 -3.00 17.24
C ALA A 106 -13.57 -1.69 16.46
N ALA A 107 -13.19 -0.61 17.15
CA ALA A 107 -13.11 0.73 16.57
C ALA A 107 -14.42 1.26 15.94
N GLY A 108 -15.57 0.74 16.38
CA GLY A 108 -16.91 1.09 15.91
C GLY A 108 -17.43 0.22 14.76
N PHE A 109 -16.70 -0.82 14.36
CA PHE A 109 -17.13 -1.77 13.34
C PHE A 109 -18.41 -2.53 13.75
N PHE A 110 -18.55 -2.82 15.04
CA PHE A 110 -19.79 -3.37 15.61
C PHE A 110 -20.41 -2.36 16.57
N LYS A 111 -21.74 -2.31 16.60
CA LYS A 111 -22.49 -1.51 17.58
C LYS A 111 -23.76 -2.21 18.05
N THR A 112 -24.13 -2.03 19.31
CA THR A 112 -25.45 -2.45 19.80
C THR A 112 -26.54 -1.65 19.12
N SER A 113 -27.71 -2.26 18.95
CA SER A 113 -28.92 -1.64 18.41
C SER A 113 -30.16 -2.22 19.09
N ALA A 114 -31.34 -1.71 18.75
CA ALA A 114 -32.60 -2.25 19.24
C ALA A 114 -32.83 -3.73 18.89
N THR A 115 -32.18 -4.24 17.84
CA THR A 115 -32.32 -5.64 17.39
C THR A 115 -31.16 -6.54 17.82
N GLY A 116 -30.14 -6.00 18.49
CA GLY A 116 -28.93 -6.73 18.88
C GLY A 116 -27.66 -6.07 18.38
N LEU A 117 -26.55 -6.80 18.45
CA LEU A 117 -25.26 -6.34 17.93
C LEU A 117 -25.26 -6.33 16.40
N THR A 118 -24.99 -5.17 15.81
CA THR A 118 -25.01 -4.95 14.36
C THR A 118 -23.63 -4.58 13.82
N MET A 119 -23.34 -5.06 12.62
CA MET A 119 -22.15 -4.66 11.88
C MET A 119 -22.39 -3.38 11.07
N GLN A 120 -21.42 -2.47 11.06
CA GLN A 120 -21.46 -1.26 10.24
C GLN A 120 -21.21 -1.58 8.76
N ALA A 121 -21.84 -0.81 7.85
CA ALA A 121 -21.59 -0.94 6.42
C ALA A 121 -20.17 -0.45 6.07
N THR A 122 -19.35 -1.33 5.52
CA THR A 122 -17.96 -1.02 5.14
C THR A 122 -17.66 -1.13 3.66
N ASN A 123 -18.61 -1.58 2.84
CA ASN A 123 -18.44 -1.77 1.39
C ASN A 123 -18.23 -0.45 0.62
N ASN A 124 -18.73 0.66 1.15
CA ASN A 124 -18.49 1.99 0.64
C ASN A 124 -18.09 2.90 1.80
N LEU A 125 -16.83 3.32 1.89
CA LEU A 125 -16.29 4.23 2.90
C LEU A 125 -15.89 5.59 2.32
N LYS A 126 -16.21 5.87 1.05
CA LYS A 126 -15.89 7.16 0.41
C LYS A 126 -16.64 8.34 1.00
N THR A 127 -17.87 8.12 1.47
CA THR A 127 -18.68 9.15 2.13
C THR A 127 -18.48 9.09 3.65
N PRO A 128 -18.29 10.23 4.36
CA PRO A 128 -18.06 10.24 5.81
C PRO A 128 -19.26 9.82 6.66
N ASP A 129 -20.48 9.77 6.09
CA ASP A 129 -21.69 9.64 6.88
C ASP A 129 -21.74 8.36 7.70
N ARG A 130 -21.85 8.57 9.03
CA ARG A 130 -22.11 7.55 10.07
C ARG A 130 -21.08 6.42 10.18
N LYS A 131 -19.87 6.59 9.61
CA LYS A 131 -18.84 5.56 9.63
C LYS A 131 -17.85 5.71 10.78
N PRO A 132 -17.25 4.62 11.25
CA PRO A 132 -16.28 4.69 12.34
C PRO A 132 -14.99 5.40 11.89
N THR A 133 -14.62 6.46 12.60
CA THR A 133 -13.50 7.37 12.25
C THR A 133 -12.19 6.63 11.99
N ARG A 134 -11.91 5.57 12.76
CA ARG A 134 -10.67 4.78 12.64
C ARG A 134 -10.65 3.89 11.38
N LEU A 135 -11.79 3.33 10.98
CA LEU A 135 -11.89 2.57 9.72
C LEU A 135 -11.76 3.49 8.51
N LEU A 136 -12.36 4.68 8.58
CA LEU A 136 -12.21 5.70 7.55
C LEU A 136 -10.74 6.12 7.40
N ALA A 137 -10.05 6.39 8.50
CA ALA A 137 -8.63 6.75 8.48
C ALA A 137 -7.77 5.62 7.87
N ALA A 138 -8.02 4.36 8.24
CA ALA A 138 -7.31 3.22 7.66
C ALA A 138 -7.57 3.08 6.14
N PHE A 139 -8.81 3.26 5.70
CA PHE A 139 -9.18 3.27 4.28
C PHE A 139 -8.50 4.41 3.52
N GLN A 140 -8.50 5.62 4.09
CA GLN A 140 -7.83 6.80 3.51
C GLN A 140 -6.32 6.60 3.37
N ALA A 141 -5.68 5.98 4.35
CA ALA A 141 -4.27 5.62 4.27
C ALA A 141 -4.02 4.63 3.13
N HIS A 142 -4.83 3.57 3.03
CA HIS A 142 -4.70 2.56 1.98
C HIS A 142 -4.79 3.16 0.56
N ILE A 143 -5.82 3.98 0.29
CA ILE A 143 -5.97 4.61 -1.03
C ILE A 143 -4.84 5.59 -1.35
N THR A 144 -4.36 6.34 -0.35
CA THR A 144 -3.28 7.32 -0.53
C THR A 144 -1.96 6.63 -0.82
N THR A 145 -1.63 5.55 -0.09
CA THR A 145 -0.41 4.77 -0.31
C THR A 145 -0.39 4.11 -1.68
N ASN A 146 -1.53 3.57 -2.14
CA ASN A 146 -1.61 2.99 -3.48
C ASN A 146 -1.41 4.05 -4.57
N ARG A 147 -2.02 5.23 -4.42
CA ARG A 147 -1.81 6.35 -5.34
C ARG A 147 -0.34 6.77 -5.40
N ALA A 148 0.31 6.92 -4.25
CA ALA A 148 1.73 7.29 -4.21
C ALA A 148 2.62 6.22 -4.87
N ARG A 149 2.28 4.93 -4.72
CA ARG A 149 2.97 3.85 -5.44
C ARG A 149 2.82 4.01 -6.95
N ASP A 150 1.61 4.25 -7.44
CA ASP A 150 1.33 4.41 -8.87
C ASP A 150 2.04 5.65 -9.44
N GLU A 151 2.13 6.74 -8.67
CA GLU A 151 2.88 7.95 -9.02
C GLU A 151 4.39 7.70 -9.04
N LEU A 152 4.95 6.93 -8.10
CA LEU A 152 6.37 6.56 -8.09
C LEU A 152 6.74 5.56 -9.19
N GLN A 153 5.79 4.78 -9.70
CA GLN A 153 5.98 3.91 -10.87
C GLN A 153 5.97 4.68 -12.20
N GLN A 154 5.86 6.01 -12.20
CA GLN A 154 5.98 6.84 -13.41
C GLN A 154 7.42 6.94 -13.97
N THR A 155 8.32 6.01 -13.64
CA THR A 155 9.66 5.85 -14.22
C THR A 155 9.67 5.18 -15.60
N ASP A 156 8.51 4.95 -16.21
CA ASP A 156 8.45 4.48 -17.59
C ASP A 156 8.91 5.59 -18.54
N LEU A 157 10.07 5.41 -19.16
CA LEU A 157 10.62 6.31 -20.20
C LEU A 157 9.60 6.58 -21.32
N ASN A 158 8.70 5.63 -21.60
CA ASN A 158 7.62 5.83 -22.56
C ASN A 158 6.58 6.87 -22.13
N LYS A 159 6.45 7.13 -20.83
CA LYS A 159 5.62 8.22 -20.30
C LYS A 159 6.41 9.51 -20.16
N ILE A 160 7.70 9.43 -19.78
CA ILE A 160 8.58 10.61 -19.66
C ILE A 160 8.71 11.34 -21.00
N LYS A 161 8.85 10.61 -22.14
CA LYS A 161 8.91 11.21 -23.48
C LYS A 161 7.65 11.99 -23.89
N LEU A 162 6.51 11.69 -23.26
CA LEU A 162 5.24 12.37 -23.50
C LEU A 162 5.05 13.60 -22.61
N THR A 163 5.90 13.80 -21.60
CA THR A 163 5.84 14.98 -20.73
C THR A 163 6.25 16.23 -21.50
N GLU A 164 5.58 17.34 -21.24
CA GLU A 164 5.89 18.63 -21.88
C GLU A 164 7.30 19.10 -21.56
N VAL A 165 7.81 18.78 -20.37
CA VAL A 165 9.19 19.10 -19.95
C VAL A 165 10.21 18.42 -20.85
N PHE A 166 10.04 17.12 -21.14
CA PHE A 166 10.94 16.39 -22.03
C PHE A 166 10.86 16.92 -23.47
N LYS A 167 9.66 17.18 -24.00
CA LYS A 167 9.48 17.74 -25.35
C LYS A 167 10.12 19.12 -25.50
N GLN A 168 10.01 19.98 -24.49
CA GLN A 168 10.64 21.31 -24.49
C GLN A 168 12.16 21.22 -24.45
N ALA A 169 12.72 20.36 -23.59
CA ALA A 169 14.16 20.14 -23.51
C ALA A 169 14.73 19.59 -24.84
N MET A 170 14.07 18.60 -25.42
CA MET A 170 14.45 18.02 -26.71
C MET A 170 14.38 19.03 -27.86
N ARG A 171 13.33 19.86 -27.92
CA ARG A 171 13.25 20.94 -28.92
C ARG A 171 14.44 21.88 -28.81
N GLN A 172 14.83 22.30 -27.61
CA GLN A 172 15.97 23.20 -27.43
C GLN A 172 17.32 22.58 -27.82
N ILE A 173 17.51 21.28 -27.57
CA ILE A 173 18.74 20.56 -27.93
C ILE A 173 18.82 20.33 -29.43
N VAL A 174 17.75 19.82 -30.05
CA VAL A 174 17.72 19.51 -31.49
C VAL A 174 17.77 20.77 -32.34
N LEU A 175 17.05 21.83 -31.97
CA LEU A 175 17.05 23.10 -32.73
C LEU A 175 18.39 23.87 -32.64
N LYS A 176 19.30 23.46 -31.75
CA LYS A 176 20.67 24.01 -31.65
C LYS A 176 21.74 23.14 -32.32
N ALA A 177 21.40 21.95 -32.81
CA ALA A 177 22.33 21.09 -33.54
C ALA A 177 22.17 21.31 -35.05
N GLU A 178 23.19 21.90 -35.70
CA GLU A 178 23.18 22.21 -37.15
C GLU A 178 23.05 20.97 -38.05
N THR A 179 23.34 19.78 -37.53
CA THR A 179 23.15 18.50 -38.22
C THR A 179 22.13 17.66 -37.46
N ALA A 180 20.84 17.92 -37.68
CA ALA A 180 19.78 17.08 -37.15
C ALA A 180 19.88 15.70 -37.79
N THR A 181 20.27 14.70 -36.99
CA THR A 181 20.03 13.30 -37.34
C THR A 181 18.52 13.12 -37.41
N THR A 182 18.02 12.77 -38.60
CA THR A 182 16.59 12.51 -38.82
C THR A 182 16.20 11.23 -38.09
N PHE A 183 15.44 11.36 -37.02
CA PHE A 183 14.75 10.25 -36.38
C PHE A 183 13.34 10.16 -36.98
N GLU A 184 12.95 9.00 -37.49
CA GLU A 184 11.65 8.82 -38.17
C GLU A 184 10.46 8.91 -37.21
N SER A 185 10.69 8.70 -35.89
CA SER A 185 9.70 8.93 -34.85
C SER A 185 10.34 9.20 -33.47
N PRO A 186 9.61 9.84 -32.54
CA PRO A 186 10.03 9.98 -31.14
C PRO A 186 10.27 8.63 -30.43
N ASP A 187 9.58 7.58 -30.87
CA ASP A 187 9.71 6.23 -30.31
C ASP A 187 11.02 5.58 -30.73
N GLN A 188 11.39 5.69 -32.01
CA GLN A 188 12.71 5.26 -32.50
C GLN A 188 13.84 6.06 -31.86
N PHE A 189 13.67 7.38 -31.64
CA PHE A 189 14.66 8.19 -30.93
C PHE A 189 14.87 7.67 -29.50
N SER A 190 13.78 7.43 -28.77
CA SER A 190 13.83 6.95 -27.39
C SER A 190 14.47 5.58 -27.28
N GLU A 191 14.11 4.62 -28.13
CA GLU A 191 14.64 3.26 -28.06
C GLU A 191 16.09 3.18 -28.54
N ASN A 192 16.43 3.80 -29.68
CA ASN A 192 17.80 3.79 -30.19
C ASN A 192 18.75 4.61 -29.31
N SER A 193 18.29 5.74 -28.74
CA SER A 193 19.13 6.51 -27.82
C SER A 193 19.29 5.79 -26.49
N LYS A 194 18.23 5.15 -25.97
CA LYS A 194 18.33 4.33 -24.76
C LYS A 194 19.30 3.18 -24.97
N ALA A 195 19.17 2.42 -26.06
CA ALA A 195 20.08 1.32 -26.36
C ALA A 195 21.53 1.79 -26.53
N LYS A 196 21.77 2.94 -27.15
CA LYS A 196 23.13 3.52 -27.26
C LYS A 196 23.68 3.94 -25.90
N ILE A 197 22.88 4.61 -25.08
CA ILE A 197 23.27 5.03 -23.73
C ILE A 197 23.54 3.79 -22.85
N ASP A 198 22.67 2.79 -22.89
CA ASP A 198 22.79 1.58 -22.08
C ASP A 198 24.03 0.75 -22.46
N ASN A 199 24.39 0.74 -23.74
CA ASN A 199 25.55 0.01 -24.27
C ASN A 199 26.86 0.80 -24.23
N GLU A 200 26.86 2.08 -23.84
CA GLU A 200 28.09 2.87 -23.74
C GLU A 200 29.03 2.23 -22.70
N GLU A 201 30.23 1.84 -23.13
CA GLU A 201 31.20 1.19 -22.25
C GLU A 201 31.89 2.22 -21.36
N ILE A 202 31.69 2.07 -20.06
CA ILE A 202 32.41 2.84 -19.05
C ILE A 202 33.72 2.11 -18.72
N PRO A 203 34.88 2.76 -18.90
CA PRO A 203 36.17 2.15 -18.63
C PRO A 203 36.33 1.70 -17.17
N LYS A 204 37.18 0.68 -16.98
CA LYS A 204 37.58 0.19 -15.66
C LYS A 204 38.14 1.30 -14.77
N GLY A 205 37.97 1.17 -13.46
CA GLY A 205 38.28 2.19 -12.46
C GLY A 205 37.17 3.22 -12.28
N ILE A 206 36.59 3.73 -13.37
CA ILE A 206 35.49 4.71 -13.32
C ILE A 206 34.15 3.99 -13.14
N SER A 207 33.98 2.81 -13.76
CA SER A 207 32.79 1.96 -13.69
C SER A 207 32.52 1.32 -12.30
N GLY A 208 33.39 1.58 -11.32
CA GLY A 208 33.37 0.91 -10.00
C GLY A 208 33.93 -0.52 -10.02
N ASP A 209 34.40 -0.98 -11.17
CA ASP A 209 35.15 -2.23 -11.34
C ASP A 209 36.57 -1.90 -11.76
N GLU A 210 37.56 -2.28 -10.96
CA GLU A 210 38.96 -1.96 -11.25
C GLU A 210 39.54 -2.79 -12.40
N ASN A 211 38.89 -3.89 -12.74
CA ASN A 211 39.45 -4.89 -13.66
C ASN A 211 38.78 -4.87 -15.03
N ASN A 212 37.48 -4.58 -15.10
CA ASN A 212 36.70 -4.70 -16.33
C ASN A 212 35.88 -3.44 -16.65
N PRO A 213 35.79 -3.03 -17.93
CA PRO A 213 34.80 -2.05 -18.37
C PRO A 213 33.38 -2.60 -18.17
N LYS A 214 32.40 -1.70 -18.00
CA LYS A 214 30.99 -2.06 -17.85
C LYS A 214 30.09 -1.17 -18.72
N PRO A 215 29.08 -1.73 -19.38
CA PRO A 215 28.07 -0.92 -20.06
C PRO A 215 27.31 -0.06 -19.05
N LEU A 216 27.07 1.22 -19.36
CA LEU A 216 26.42 2.18 -18.46
C LEU A 216 25.04 1.68 -18.00
N GLY A 217 24.29 0.99 -18.86
CA GLY A 217 22.98 0.42 -18.54
C GLY A 217 23.00 -0.68 -17.47
N THR A 218 24.18 -1.23 -17.15
CA THR A 218 24.34 -2.25 -16.09
C THR A 218 24.66 -1.63 -14.72
N ILE A 219 24.91 -0.32 -14.67
CA ILE A 219 25.28 0.41 -13.45
C ILE A 219 24.02 1.02 -12.83
N SER A 220 23.56 0.43 -11.72
CA SER A 220 22.35 0.87 -11.01
C SER A 220 22.62 1.63 -9.71
N ASP A 221 23.88 1.67 -9.26
CA ASP A 221 24.27 2.41 -8.06
C ASP A 221 24.39 3.91 -8.34
N ILE A 222 23.59 4.71 -7.62
CA ILE A 222 23.51 6.17 -7.82
C ILE A 222 24.86 6.84 -7.54
N ALA A 223 25.61 6.39 -6.54
CA ALA A 223 26.90 6.99 -6.22
C ALA A 223 27.94 6.74 -7.32
N GLN A 224 27.92 5.54 -7.93
CA GLN A 224 28.73 5.23 -9.11
C GLN A 224 28.34 6.08 -10.32
N LEU A 225 27.04 6.25 -10.58
CA LEU A 225 26.56 7.11 -11.68
C LEU A 225 27.00 8.57 -11.50
N TYR A 226 26.97 9.11 -10.27
CA TYR A 226 27.50 10.45 -10.00
C TYR A 226 29.01 10.56 -10.24
N ARG A 227 29.78 9.55 -9.84
CA ARG A 227 31.25 9.53 -10.09
C ARG A 227 31.56 9.55 -11.59
N ILE A 228 30.84 8.75 -12.38
CA ILE A 228 30.96 8.73 -13.84
C ILE A 228 30.65 10.12 -14.42
N PHE A 229 29.52 10.71 -14.00
CA PHE A 229 29.11 12.04 -14.46
C PHE A 229 30.17 13.11 -14.19
N PHE A 230 30.67 13.21 -12.95
CA PHE A 230 31.67 14.21 -12.60
C PHE A 230 33.02 13.96 -13.29
N HIS A 231 33.42 12.69 -13.45
CA HIS A 231 34.64 12.35 -14.19
C HIS A 231 34.59 12.89 -15.62
N TYR A 232 33.53 12.59 -16.38
CA TYR A 232 33.41 13.06 -17.76
C TYR A 232 33.17 14.57 -17.85
N LYS A 233 32.51 15.18 -16.87
CA LYS A 233 32.38 16.63 -16.79
C LYS A 233 33.75 17.31 -16.67
N ASP A 234 34.59 16.83 -15.76
CA ASP A 234 35.94 17.38 -15.56
C ASP A 234 36.84 17.11 -16.77
N PHE A 235 36.75 15.91 -17.35
CA PHE A 235 37.50 15.55 -18.55
C PHE A 235 37.14 16.45 -19.73
N ASN A 236 35.86 16.67 -20.00
CA ASN A 236 35.38 17.53 -21.08
C ASN A 236 35.76 19.00 -20.85
N THR A 237 35.72 19.46 -19.59
CA THR A 237 36.14 20.82 -19.22
C THR A 237 37.62 21.03 -19.55
N LYS A 238 38.49 20.10 -19.13
CA LYS A 238 39.93 20.13 -19.43
C LYS A 238 40.22 20.06 -20.93
N ALA A 239 39.49 19.23 -21.67
CA ALA A 239 39.64 19.12 -23.11
C ALA A 239 39.26 20.42 -23.84
N LEU A 240 38.20 21.11 -23.38
CA LEU A 240 37.82 22.42 -23.89
C LEU A 240 38.88 23.48 -23.58
N GLU A 241 39.35 23.55 -22.33
CA GLU A 241 40.38 24.51 -21.90
C GLU A 241 41.69 24.31 -22.68
N SER A 242 42.08 23.07 -22.95
CA SER A 242 43.24 22.76 -23.77
C SER A 242 43.07 23.25 -25.20
N LYS A 243 41.91 23.04 -25.82
CA LYS A 243 41.62 23.53 -27.17
C LYS A 243 41.59 25.06 -27.25
N ILE A 244 41.01 25.72 -26.26
CA ILE A 244 41.01 27.19 -26.18
C ILE A 244 42.46 27.69 -26.08
N SER A 245 43.26 27.07 -25.22
CA SER A 245 44.68 27.44 -25.05
C SER A 245 45.53 27.20 -26.30
N GLU A 246 45.21 26.18 -27.11
CA GLU A 246 45.87 25.95 -28.41
C GLU A 246 45.48 27.01 -29.44
N LEU A 247 44.23 27.47 -29.43
CA LEU A 247 43.74 28.51 -30.33
C LEU A 247 44.27 29.90 -29.96
N GLU A 248 44.49 30.19 -28.68
CA GLU A 248 45.09 31.45 -28.20
C GLU A 248 46.60 31.57 -28.47
N LYS A 249 47.27 30.46 -28.81
CA LYS A 249 48.71 30.43 -29.13
C LYS A 249 49.03 30.61 -30.61
N ASN A 250 48.02 30.56 -31.49
CA ASN A 250 48.14 30.79 -32.93
C ASN A 250 47.65 32.19 -33.30
#